data_AF-A0A9Q4B3U9-F1
#
_entry.id   AF-A0A9Q4B3U9-F1
#
_cell.length_a   1.000
_cell.length_b   1.000
_cell.length_c   1.000
_cell.angle_alpha   90.00
_cell.angle_beta   90.00
_cell.angle_gamma   90.00
#
_symmetry.space_group_name_H-M   'P 1'
#
loop_
_entity.id
_entity.type
_entity.pdbx_description
1 polymer ?
#
loop_
_entity_poly.entity_id
_entity_poly.type
_entity_poly.pdbx_seq_one_letter_code
_entity_poly.pdbx_strand_id
1 'polypeptide(L)'
;MPLLRSELTGNLLRAILYIFLIILSVRGLFSFVLIMSPSTHLPVSFRNAVDILNVAYLMFVILVPIMYIIWMYKLHNDIRTINDSYPVSAGTALLHLLIPIFNLYGIAKVHYTLAKNLGQNSLTSHLQKPIVCCLILWYIFHFLTSFITLSNDTLLYGSEILLIHDISVLLMHVFILLGYRYMSKGLYTLFDSSKETEQEQDTVQISQ
;
A
#
# COMPACT_ATOMS: atom_id res chain seq x y z
N MET A 1 25.07 -1.06 -13.47
CA MET A 1 23.68 -0.58 -13.56
C MET A 1 23.35 0.17 -12.28
N PRO A 2 23.00 1.47 -12.31
CA PRO A 2 22.50 2.11 -11.09
C PRO A 2 21.22 1.38 -10.66
N LEU A 3 21.25 0.82 -9.46
CA LEU A 3 20.12 0.10 -8.88
C LEU A 3 19.17 1.13 -8.26
N LEU A 4 17.88 1.07 -8.60
CA LEU A 4 16.88 1.95 -7.98
C LEU A 4 16.85 1.66 -6.47
N ARG A 5 17.00 2.68 -5.63
CA ARG A 5 17.08 2.47 -4.17
C ARG A 5 15.74 1.96 -3.62
N SER A 6 14.65 2.34 -4.27
CA SER A 6 13.30 1.88 -3.98
C SER A 6 13.04 0.42 -4.38
N GLU A 7 13.82 -0.17 -5.29
CA GLU A 7 13.59 -1.54 -5.78
C GLU A 7 13.76 -2.58 -4.67
N LEU A 8 14.89 -2.55 -3.95
CA LEU A 8 15.15 -3.50 -2.86
C LEU A 8 14.11 -3.36 -1.73
N THR A 9 13.76 -2.12 -1.40
CA THR A 9 12.77 -1.84 -0.35
C THR A 9 11.36 -2.21 -0.81
N GLY A 10 11.06 -2.02 -2.09
CA GLY A 10 9.80 -2.39 -2.73
C GLY A 10 9.62 -3.90 -2.76
N ASN A 11 10.66 -4.66 -3.12
CA ASN A 11 10.61 -6.12 -3.10
C ASN A 11 10.35 -6.66 -1.68
N LEU A 12 11.00 -6.08 -0.66
CA LEU A 12 10.73 -6.43 0.73
C LEU A 12 9.30 -6.05 1.15
N LEU A 13 8.85 -4.83 0.84
CA LEU A 13 7.48 -4.38 1.10
C LEU A 13 6.47 -5.30 0.44
N ARG A 14 6.69 -5.69 -0.83
CA ARG A 14 5.85 -6.60 -1.57
C ARG A 14 5.69 -7.95 -0.86
N ALA A 15 6.79 -8.54 -0.40
CA ALA A 15 6.75 -9.78 0.35
C ALA A 15 5.93 -9.63 1.64
N ILE A 16 6.15 -8.55 2.40
CA ILE A 16 5.39 -8.23 3.62
C ILE A 16 3.90 -8.07 3.30
N LEU A 17 3.54 -7.37 2.22
CA LEU A 17 2.14 -7.18 1.80
C LEU A 17 1.46 -8.50 1.46
N TYR A 18 2.14 -9.43 0.77
CA TYR A 18 1.60 -10.76 0.47
C TYR A 18 1.44 -11.63 1.71
N ILE A 19 2.43 -11.65 2.60
CA ILE A 19 2.33 -12.38 3.87
C ILE A 19 1.14 -11.87 4.68
N PHE A 20 0.99 -10.54 4.76
CA PHE A 20 -0.14 -9.96 5.50
C PHE A 20 -1.48 -10.27 4.82
N LEU A 21 -1.54 -10.32 3.49
CA LEU A 21 -2.74 -10.75 2.77
C LEU A 21 -3.15 -12.19 3.16
N ILE A 22 -2.19 -13.10 3.30
CA ILE A 22 -2.44 -14.48 3.76
C ILE A 22 -2.99 -14.47 5.19
N ILE A 23 -2.37 -13.73 6.10
CA ILE A 23 -2.82 -13.58 7.49
C ILE A 23 -4.27 -13.07 7.54
N LEU A 24 -4.60 -12.03 6.78
CA LEU A 24 -5.96 -11.47 6.71
C LEU A 24 -6.97 -12.47 6.15
N SER A 25 -6.57 -13.25 5.14
CA SER A 25 -7.42 -14.27 4.54
C SER A 25 -7.72 -15.39 5.53
N VAL A 26 -6.71 -15.90 6.23
CA VAL A 26 -6.86 -16.92 7.28
C VAL A 26 -7.71 -16.40 8.43
N ARG A 27 -7.52 -15.14 8.82
CA ARG A 27 -8.31 -14.50 9.88
C ARG A 27 -9.78 -14.38 9.49
N GLY A 28 -10.07 -13.94 8.27
CA GLY A 28 -11.44 -13.89 7.76
C GLY A 28 -12.12 -15.27 7.75
N LEU A 29 -11.38 -16.34 7.43
CA LEU A 29 -11.89 -17.71 7.53
C LEU A 29 -12.21 -18.11 8.98
N PHE A 30 -11.38 -17.73 9.95
CA PHE A 30 -11.67 -17.99 11.37
C PHE A 30 -12.90 -17.22 11.84
N SER A 31 -13.04 -15.96 11.47
CA SER A 31 -14.22 -15.14 11.75
C SER A 31 -15.49 -15.76 11.14
N PHE A 32 -15.41 -16.33 9.94
CA PHE A 32 -16.50 -17.07 9.33
C PHE A 32 -16.87 -18.35 10.12
N VAL A 33 -15.88 -19.13 10.57
CA VAL A 33 -16.13 -20.33 11.40
C VAL A 33 -16.81 -19.95 12.73
N LEU A 34 -16.41 -18.84 13.35
CA LEU A 34 -17.01 -18.33 14.59
C LEU A 34 -18.47 -17.89 14.43
N ILE A 35 -18.92 -17.54 13.22
CA ILE A 35 -20.33 -17.27 12.92
C ILE A 35 -21.11 -18.58 12.80
N MET A 36 -20.53 -19.57 12.12
CA MET A 36 -21.21 -20.84 11.82
C MET A 36 -21.30 -21.79 13.01
N SER A 37 -20.43 -21.63 14.01
CA SER A 37 -20.38 -22.51 15.18
C SER A 37 -20.47 -21.69 16.47
N PRO A 38 -21.39 -22.03 17.40
CA PRO A 38 -21.42 -21.36 18.70
C PRO A 38 -20.07 -21.56 19.40
N SER A 39 -19.47 -20.45 19.84
CA SER A 39 -18.09 -20.40 20.36
C SER A 39 -17.81 -21.36 21.54
N THR A 40 -18.86 -21.80 22.24
CA THR A 40 -18.84 -22.78 23.32
C THR A 40 -18.45 -24.19 22.88
N HIS A 41 -18.65 -24.56 21.61
CA HIS A 41 -18.35 -25.89 21.08
C HIS A 41 -16.95 -26.00 20.46
N LEU A 42 -16.24 -24.88 20.29
CA LEU A 42 -14.92 -24.90 19.67
C LEU A 42 -13.85 -25.38 20.67
N PRO A 43 -12.88 -26.20 20.22
CA PRO A 43 -11.81 -26.68 21.07
C PRO A 43 -10.89 -25.54 21.51
N VAL A 44 -10.23 -25.70 22.66
CA VAL A 44 -9.28 -24.70 23.20
C VAL A 44 -8.15 -24.40 22.21
N SER A 45 -7.70 -25.41 21.45
CA SER A 45 -6.69 -25.24 20.41
C SER A 45 -7.11 -24.25 19.31
N PHE A 46 -8.40 -24.19 18.96
CA PHE A 46 -8.92 -23.23 17.98
C PHE A 46 -8.84 -21.80 18.53
N ARG A 47 -9.25 -21.59 19.79
CA ARG A 47 -9.14 -20.27 20.45
C ARG A 47 -7.69 -19.78 20.50
N ASN A 48 -6.75 -20.65 20.88
CA ASN A 48 -5.33 -20.31 20.89
C ASN A 48 -4.81 -19.94 19.49
N ALA A 49 -5.28 -20.62 18.44
CA ALA A 49 -4.90 -20.29 17.07
C ALA A 49 -5.43 -18.90 16.64
N VAL A 50 -6.66 -18.55 17.04
CA VAL A 50 -7.24 -17.21 16.82
C VAL A 50 -6.40 -16.15 17.53
N ASP A 51 -6.02 -16.37 18.78
CA ASP A 51 -5.22 -15.41 19.56
C ASP A 51 -3.83 -15.18 18.95
N ILE A 52 -3.14 -16.26 18.56
CA ILE A 52 -1.84 -16.17 17.86
C ILE A 52 -1.99 -15.36 16.55
N LEU A 53 -3.06 -15.62 15.80
CA LEU A 53 -3.34 -14.93 14.55
C LEU A 53 -3.64 -13.44 14.78
N ASN A 54 -4.34 -13.09 15.86
CA ASN A 54 -4.61 -11.70 16.25
C ASN A 54 -3.32 -10.95 16.63
N VAL A 55 -2.40 -11.60 17.36
CA VAL A 55 -1.08 -11.03 17.66
C VAL A 55 -0.29 -10.81 16.37
N ALA A 56 -0.24 -11.79 15.47
CA ALA A 56 0.42 -11.65 14.18
C ALA A 56 -0.20 -10.50 13.37
N TYR A 57 -1.52 -10.42 13.29
CA TYR A 57 -2.23 -9.31 12.65
C TYR A 57 -1.78 -7.95 13.21
N LEU A 58 -1.76 -7.78 14.53
CA LEU A 58 -1.39 -6.52 15.17
C LEU A 58 0.05 -6.09 14.82
N MET A 59 0.98 -7.05 14.79
CA MET A 59 2.36 -6.78 14.37
C MET A 59 2.42 -6.26 12.93
N PHE A 60 1.66 -6.86 12.01
CA PHE A 60 1.65 -6.44 10.60
C PHE A 60 0.92 -5.13 10.35
N VAL A 61 -0.13 -4.81 11.13
CA VAL A 61 -0.81 -3.51 11.09
C VAL A 61 0.14 -2.36 11.38
N ILE A 62 1.15 -2.57 12.24
CA ILE A 62 2.18 -1.58 12.55
C ILE A 62 3.32 -1.62 11.53
N LEU A 63 3.77 -2.82 11.16
CA LEU A 63 4.91 -3.02 10.27
C LEU A 63 4.66 -2.48 8.85
N VAL A 64 3.47 -2.73 8.29
CA VAL A 64 3.15 -2.35 6.91
C VAL A 64 3.22 -0.84 6.68
N PRO A 65 2.56 0.02 7.48
CA PRO A 65 2.69 1.47 7.34
C PRO A 65 4.14 1.96 7.43
N ILE A 66 4.94 1.44 8.37
CA ILE A 66 6.35 1.82 8.51
C ILE A 66 7.12 1.50 7.23
N MET A 67 7.00 0.26 6.74
CA MET A 67 7.67 -0.17 5.53
C MET A 67 7.18 0.58 4.28
N TYR A 68 5.88 0.88 4.23
CA TYR A 68 5.27 1.66 3.15
C TYR A 68 5.82 3.09 3.11
N ILE A 69 5.94 3.74 4.26
CA ILE A 69 6.50 5.08 4.39
C ILE A 69 7.97 5.12 3.93
N ILE A 70 8.78 4.16 4.39
CA ILE A 70 10.19 4.04 3.99
C ILE A 70 10.30 3.84 2.47
N TRP A 71 9.46 2.97 1.91
CA TRP A 71 9.43 2.73 0.47
C TRP A 71 9.02 3.98 -0.31
N MET A 72 7.94 4.67 0.10
CA MET A 72 7.50 5.91 -0.55
C MET A 72 8.56 7.01 -0.51
N TYR A 73 9.29 7.16 0.60
CA TYR A 73 10.42 8.09 0.67
C TYR A 73 11.46 7.78 -0.42
N LYS A 74 11.85 6.51 -0.58
CA LYS A 74 12.82 6.11 -1.60
C LYS A 74 12.27 6.26 -3.01
N LEU A 75 11.00 5.92 -3.23
CA LEU A 75 10.32 6.04 -4.51
C LEU A 75 10.33 7.49 -5.02
N HIS A 76 9.98 8.45 -4.15
CA HIS A 76 9.98 9.86 -4.51
C HIS A 76 11.39 10.41 -4.79
N ASN A 77 12.42 9.90 -4.10
CA ASN A 77 13.80 10.24 -4.41
C ASN A 77 14.20 9.72 -5.79
N ASP A 78 13.90 8.46 -6.10
CA ASP A 78 14.25 7.85 -7.38
C ASP A 78 13.54 8.57 -8.55
N ILE A 79 12.27 8.95 -8.38
CA ILE A 79 11.55 9.73 -9.40
C ILE A 79 12.19 11.09 -9.64
N ARG A 80 12.62 11.77 -8.58
CA ARG A 80 13.27 13.08 -8.70
C ARG A 80 14.61 12.97 -9.42
N THR A 81 15.33 11.86 -9.28
CA THR A 81 16.56 11.63 -10.06
C THR A 81 16.31 11.40 -11.55
N ILE A 82 15.10 10.96 -11.92
CA ILE A 82 14.71 10.75 -13.33
C ILE A 82 14.04 12.02 -13.91
N ASN A 83 13.33 12.78 -13.08
CA ASN A 83 12.63 14.00 -13.47
C ASN A 83 12.91 15.14 -12.48
N ASP A 84 13.79 16.06 -12.85
CA ASP A 84 14.13 17.24 -12.04
C ASP A 84 12.93 18.18 -11.81
N SER A 85 11.94 18.16 -12.70
CA SER A 85 10.70 18.96 -12.57
C SER A 85 9.69 18.35 -11.59
N TYR A 86 10.04 17.26 -10.90
CA TYR A 86 9.15 16.61 -9.95
C TYR A 86 8.89 17.51 -8.71
N PRO A 87 7.63 17.88 -8.42
CA PRO A 87 7.32 18.98 -7.51
C PRO A 87 7.39 18.63 -6.01
N VAL A 88 7.58 17.36 -5.65
CA VAL A 88 7.56 16.90 -4.25
C VAL A 88 8.89 16.25 -3.88
N SER A 89 9.58 16.81 -2.88
CA SER A 89 10.76 16.16 -2.32
C SER A 89 10.38 14.93 -1.49
N ALA A 90 11.28 13.95 -1.39
CA ALA A 90 11.03 12.76 -0.56
C ALA A 90 10.82 13.10 0.92
N GLY A 91 11.54 14.07 1.46
CA GLY A 91 11.34 14.56 2.84
C GLY A 91 9.96 15.20 3.02
N THR A 92 9.50 15.96 2.01
CA THR A 92 8.15 16.52 2.00
C THR A 92 7.09 15.42 1.92
N ALA A 93 7.29 14.38 1.10
CA ALA A 93 6.37 13.23 1.03
C ALA A 93 6.28 12.49 2.38
N LEU A 94 7.43 12.25 3.02
CA LEU A 94 7.51 11.65 4.35
C LEU A 94 6.75 12.47 5.40
N LEU A 95 6.94 13.78 5.41
CA LEU A 95 6.27 14.68 6.36
C LEU A 95 4.74 14.62 6.23
N HIS A 96 4.23 14.58 4.99
CA HIS A 96 2.79 14.46 4.73
C HIS A 96 2.21 13.10 5.18
N LEU A 97 3.03 12.04 5.22
CA LEU A 97 2.60 10.70 5.66
C LEU A 97 2.73 10.50 7.19
N LEU A 98 3.61 11.23 7.87
CA LEU A 98 3.86 11.06 9.30
C LEU A 98 3.01 11.97 10.19
N ILE A 99 2.64 13.18 9.75
CA ILE A 99 1.91 14.12 10.60
C ILE A 99 0.43 13.68 10.73
N PRO A 100 -0.04 13.29 11.94
CA PRO A 100 -1.38 12.71 12.13
C PRO A 100 -2.52 13.66 11.75
N ILE A 101 -2.36 14.96 12.03
CA ILE A 101 -3.39 15.99 11.83
C ILE A 101 -3.61 16.30 10.33
N PHE A 102 -2.64 15.97 9.46
CA PHE A 102 -2.74 16.15 8.01
C PHE A 102 -2.80 14.82 7.24
N ASN A 103 -2.88 13.68 7.91
CA ASN A 103 -2.55 12.37 7.33
C ASN A 103 -3.46 11.99 6.12
N LEU A 104 -4.76 12.29 6.17
CA LEU A 104 -5.67 12.05 5.03
C LEU A 104 -5.36 12.96 3.83
N TYR A 105 -5.19 14.26 4.04
CA TYR A 105 -4.84 15.14 2.94
C TYR A 105 -3.44 14.84 2.38
N GLY A 106 -2.50 14.52 3.27
CA GLY A 106 -1.12 14.21 2.96
C GLY A 106 -0.97 12.94 2.13
N ILE A 107 -1.58 11.83 2.55
CA ILE A 107 -1.63 10.58 1.77
C ILE A 107 -2.22 10.88 0.39
N ALA A 108 -3.34 11.60 0.30
CA ALA A 108 -3.97 11.89 -0.98
C ALA A 108 -3.06 12.71 -1.91
N LYS A 109 -2.43 13.77 -1.37
CA LYS A 109 -1.52 14.65 -2.11
C LYS A 109 -0.31 13.89 -2.65
N VAL A 110 0.35 13.09 -1.83
CA VAL A 110 1.54 12.32 -2.21
C VAL A 110 1.23 11.36 -3.38
N HIS A 111 0.17 10.57 -3.26
CA HIS A 111 -0.23 9.62 -4.30
C HIS A 111 -0.73 10.31 -5.57
N TYR A 112 -1.50 11.39 -5.44
CA TYR A 112 -2.01 12.14 -6.59
C TYR A 112 -0.88 12.83 -7.36
N THR A 113 0.09 13.44 -6.67
CA THR A 113 1.24 14.06 -7.32
C THR A 113 2.05 13.03 -8.10
N LEU A 114 2.28 11.85 -7.52
CA LEU A 114 2.93 10.75 -8.21
C LEU A 114 2.14 10.30 -9.44
N ALA A 115 0.85 10.02 -9.28
CA ALA A 115 -0.02 9.60 -10.38
C ALA A 115 -0.08 10.65 -11.50
N LYS A 116 -0.11 11.94 -11.16
CA LYS A 116 -0.09 13.04 -12.11
C LYS A 116 1.24 13.13 -12.87
N ASN A 117 2.37 12.94 -12.20
CA ASN A 117 3.68 12.88 -12.85
C ASN A 117 3.76 11.70 -13.84
N LEU A 118 3.29 10.52 -13.43
CA LEU A 118 3.17 9.37 -14.34
C LEU A 118 2.19 9.65 -15.51
N GLY A 119 1.17 10.47 -15.28
CA GLY A 119 0.21 10.94 -16.28
C GLY A 119 0.81 11.80 -17.38
N GLN A 120 1.93 12.47 -17.14
CA GLN A 120 2.56 13.40 -18.08
C GLN A 120 3.41 12.69 -19.14
N ASN A 121 3.90 11.48 -18.86
CA ASN A 121 4.63 10.66 -19.83
C ASN A 121 3.67 9.71 -20.56
N SER A 122 3.73 9.69 -21.89
CA SER A 122 2.84 8.87 -22.73
C SER A 122 2.89 7.39 -22.38
N LEU A 123 4.06 6.84 -22.04
CA LEU A 123 4.28 5.43 -21.69
C LEU A 123 3.59 5.03 -20.37
N THR A 124 3.53 5.94 -19.41
CA THR A 124 2.98 5.67 -18.07
C THR A 124 1.61 6.28 -17.82
N SER A 125 1.08 7.04 -18.78
CA SER A 125 -0.20 7.77 -18.66
C SER A 125 -1.37 6.88 -18.25
N HIS A 126 -1.41 5.65 -18.75
CA HIS A 126 -2.43 4.65 -18.43
C HIS A 126 -2.47 4.23 -16.95
N LEU A 127 -1.41 4.48 -16.18
CA LEU A 127 -1.29 4.11 -14.75
C LEU A 127 -1.87 5.15 -13.80
N GLN A 128 -2.08 6.40 -14.25
CA GLN A 128 -2.61 7.47 -13.41
C GLN A 128 -3.98 7.10 -12.82
N LYS A 129 -4.93 6.70 -13.67
CA LYS A 129 -6.30 6.36 -13.25
C LYS A 129 -6.34 5.18 -12.25
N PRO A 130 -5.68 4.04 -12.51
CA PRO A 130 -5.61 2.94 -11.53
C PRO A 130 -5.07 3.34 -10.16
N ILE A 131 -4.00 4.15 -10.10
CA ILE A 131 -3.40 4.59 -8.83
C ILE A 131 -4.41 5.43 -8.03
N VAL A 132 -5.05 6.41 -8.68
CA VAL A 132 -6.05 7.26 -8.04
C VAL A 132 -7.28 6.45 -7.61
N CYS A 133 -7.71 5.48 -8.42
CA CYS A 133 -8.82 4.60 -8.09
C CYS A 133 -8.52 3.76 -6.82
N CYS A 134 -7.34 3.15 -6.74
CA CYS A 134 -6.92 2.38 -5.56
C CYS A 134 -6.91 3.26 -4.30
N LEU A 135 -6.43 4.50 -4.41
CA LEU A 135 -6.42 5.46 -3.31
C LEU A 135 -7.85 5.82 -2.84
N ILE A 136 -8.77 6.11 -3.77
CA ILE A 136 -10.16 6.45 -3.43
C ILE A 136 -10.85 5.25 -2.76
N LEU A 137 -10.69 4.05 -3.32
CA LEU A 137 -11.25 2.83 -2.74
C LEU A 137 -10.68 2.57 -1.35
N TRP A 138 -9.36 2.74 -1.18
CA TRP A 138 -8.73 2.66 0.14
C TRP A 138 -9.37 3.62 1.16
N TYR A 139 -9.63 4.87 0.79
CA TYR A 139 -10.35 5.82 1.67
C TYR A 139 -11.75 5.35 2.04
N ILE A 140 -12.53 4.90 1.05
CA ILE A 140 -13.90 4.43 1.29
C ILE A 140 -13.90 3.29 2.33
N PHE A 141 -13.02 2.30 2.16
CA PHE A 141 -12.92 1.18 3.10
C PHE A 141 -12.33 1.59 4.46
N HIS A 142 -11.39 2.53 4.50
CA HIS A 142 -10.85 3.06 5.74
C HIS A 142 -11.93 3.76 6.58
N PHE A 143 -12.73 4.63 5.96
CA PHE A 143 -13.85 5.30 6.61
C PHE A 143 -14.95 4.33 7.02
N LEU A 144 -15.29 3.36 6.17
CA LEU A 144 -16.26 2.32 6.49
C LEU A 144 -15.83 1.52 7.73
N THR A 145 -14.57 1.08 7.77
CA THR A 145 -14.01 0.32 8.90
C THR A 145 -13.98 1.17 10.17
N SER A 146 -13.57 2.43 10.06
CA SER A 146 -13.54 3.36 11.20
C SER A 146 -14.94 3.65 11.73
N PHE A 147 -15.93 3.80 10.85
CA PHE A 147 -17.33 4.00 11.23
C PHE A 147 -17.88 2.78 11.96
N ILE A 148 -17.69 1.57 11.41
CA ILE A 148 -18.07 0.31 12.07
C ILE A 148 -17.39 0.21 13.44
N THR A 149 -16.12 0.62 13.54
CA THR A 149 -15.38 0.53 14.80
C THR A 149 -15.90 1.50 15.86
N LEU A 150 -16.25 2.72 15.44
CA LEU A 150 -16.75 3.77 16.32
C LEU A 150 -18.21 3.53 16.75
N SER A 151 -19.03 2.95 15.89
CA SER A 151 -20.46 2.74 16.15
C SER A 151 -20.75 1.58 17.10
N ASN A 152 -19.75 0.73 17.36
CA ASN A 152 -19.91 -0.49 18.16
C ASN A 152 -19.01 -0.43 19.40
N ASP A 153 -19.58 -0.69 20.57
CA ASP A 153 -18.79 -0.87 21.79
C ASP A 153 -17.83 -2.05 21.61
N THR A 154 -16.53 -1.79 21.76
CA THR A 154 -15.46 -2.74 21.44
C THR A 154 -15.52 -4.06 22.22
N LEU A 155 -16.32 -4.11 23.29
CA LEU A 155 -16.51 -5.27 24.16
C LEU A 155 -17.70 -6.18 23.74
N LEU A 156 -18.54 -5.75 22.80
CA LEU A 156 -19.77 -6.44 22.39
C LEU A 156 -19.84 -6.70 20.87
N TYR A 157 -18.69 -6.88 20.22
CA TYR A 157 -18.68 -7.28 18.81
C TYR A 157 -19.35 -8.64 18.62
N GLY A 158 -20.51 -8.63 17.96
CA GLY A 158 -21.07 -9.84 17.35
C GLY A 158 -20.11 -10.39 16.29
N SER A 159 -20.09 -11.71 16.14
CA SER A 159 -19.23 -12.41 15.17
C SER A 159 -19.47 -11.95 13.72
N GLU A 160 -20.69 -11.52 13.39
CA GLU A 160 -21.05 -10.93 12.09
C GLU A 160 -20.32 -9.62 11.79
N ILE A 161 -20.26 -8.71 12.77
CA ILE A 161 -19.59 -7.42 12.63
C ILE A 161 -18.08 -7.62 12.49
N LEU A 162 -17.51 -8.59 13.21
CA LEU A 162 -16.10 -8.96 13.09
C LEU A 162 -15.77 -9.44 11.66
N LEU A 163 -16.63 -10.25 11.04
CA LEU A 163 -16.41 -10.68 9.65
C LEU A 163 -16.47 -9.50 8.67
N ILE A 164 -17.43 -8.59 8.82
CA ILE A 164 -17.53 -7.40 7.97
C ILE A 164 -16.28 -6.52 8.12
N HIS A 165 -15.81 -6.33 9.34
CA HIS A 165 -14.56 -5.63 9.62
C HIS A 165 -13.36 -6.31 8.93
N ASP A 166 -13.22 -7.63 9.08
CA ASP A 166 -12.11 -8.37 8.49
C ASP A 166 -12.11 -8.34 6.95
N ILE A 167 -13.29 -8.45 6.33
CA ILE A 167 -13.45 -8.29 4.87
C ILE A 167 -13.07 -6.87 4.43
N SER A 168 -13.48 -5.85 5.19
CA SER A 168 -13.18 -4.45 4.87
C SER A 168 -11.67 -4.18 4.94
N VAL A 169 -11.00 -4.69 5.97
CA VAL A 169 -9.53 -4.58 6.12
C VAL A 169 -8.81 -5.37 5.03
N LEU A 170 -9.29 -6.56 4.66
CA LEU A 170 -8.74 -7.36 3.56
C LEU A 170 -8.80 -6.57 2.24
N LEU A 171 -9.94 -5.99 1.91
CA LEU A 171 -10.13 -5.19 0.69
C LEU A 171 -9.24 -3.94 0.70
N MET A 172 -9.16 -3.23 1.82
CA MET A 172 -8.25 -2.12 2.01
C MET A 172 -6.80 -2.53 1.69
N HIS A 173 -6.37 -3.69 2.18
CA HIS A 173 -5.02 -4.20 1.97
C HIS A 173 -4.74 -4.61 0.52
N VAL A 174 -5.75 -5.16 -0.17
CA VAL A 174 -5.68 -5.43 -1.62
C VAL A 174 -5.46 -4.13 -2.41
N PHE A 175 -6.14 -3.04 -2.06
CA PHE A 175 -5.93 -1.76 -2.74
C PHE A 175 -4.54 -1.16 -2.50
N ILE A 176 -3.96 -1.35 -1.31
CA ILE A 176 -2.56 -0.97 -1.04
C ILE A 176 -1.61 -1.77 -1.95
N LEU A 177 -1.81 -3.09 -2.06
CA LEU A 177 -0.99 -3.95 -2.91
C LEU A 177 -1.10 -3.58 -4.40
N LEU A 178 -2.31 -3.29 -4.89
CA LEU A 178 -2.54 -2.85 -6.26
C LEU A 178 -1.89 -1.48 -6.51
N GLY A 179 -2.07 -0.52 -5.60
CA GLY A 179 -1.43 0.79 -5.66
C GLY A 179 0.09 0.69 -5.74
N TYR A 180 0.70 -0.10 -4.84
CA TYR A 180 2.14 -0.42 -4.87
C TYR A 180 2.58 -0.95 -6.24
N ARG A 181 1.83 -1.91 -6.80
CA ARG A 181 2.15 -2.53 -8.09
C ARG A 181 2.12 -1.51 -9.23
N TYR A 182 1.10 -0.65 -9.29
CA TYR A 182 0.99 0.35 -10.35
C TYR A 182 2.07 1.42 -10.25
N MET A 183 2.36 1.91 -9.05
CA MET A 183 3.40 2.91 -8.81
C MET A 183 4.79 2.35 -9.13
N SER A 184 5.10 1.13 -8.69
CA SER A 184 6.37 0.46 -9.00
C SER A 184 6.53 0.27 -10.51
N LYS A 185 5.49 -0.23 -11.19
CA LYS A 185 5.50 -0.39 -12.66
C LYS A 185 5.77 0.95 -13.35
N GLY A 186 5.11 2.02 -12.90
CA GLY A 186 5.33 3.37 -13.45
C GLY A 186 6.77 3.85 -13.30
N LEU A 187 7.39 3.62 -12.14
CA LEU A 187 8.79 3.98 -11.93
C LEU A 187 9.73 3.22 -12.85
N TYR A 188 9.59 1.89 -12.95
CA TYR A 188 10.46 1.08 -13.82
C TYR A 188 10.35 1.51 -15.28
N THR A 189 9.12 1.75 -15.77
CA THR A 189 8.92 2.22 -17.15
C THR A 189 9.55 3.59 -17.40
N LEU A 190 9.49 4.52 -16.45
CA LEU A 190 10.17 5.83 -16.59
C LEU A 190 11.69 5.68 -16.60
N PHE A 191 12.23 4.82 -15.75
CA PHE A 191 13.67 4.59 -15.62
C PHE A 191 14.27 3.89 -16.84
N ASP A 192 13.55 2.94 -17.42
CA ASP A 192 13.99 2.27 -18.65
C ASP A 192 13.99 3.26 -19.82
N SER A 193 12.93 4.07 -19.94
CA SER A 193 12.82 5.11 -20.97
C SER A 193 13.89 6.21 -20.86
N SER A 194 14.29 6.60 -19.65
CA SER A 194 15.34 7.60 -19.47
C SER A 194 16.71 7.08 -19.92
N LYS A 195 17.01 5.80 -19.67
CA LYS A 195 18.26 5.17 -20.12
C LYS A 195 18.35 5.02 -21.63
N GLU A 196 17.26 4.65 -22.29
CA GLU A 196 17.21 4.56 -23.75
C GLU A 196 17.53 5.93 -24.39
N THR A 197 16.98 7.00 -23.81
CA THR A 197 17.23 8.38 -24.29
C THR A 197 18.70 8.80 -24.11
N GLU A 198 19.33 8.47 -22.99
CA GLU A 198 20.76 8.74 -22.74
C GLU A 198 21.66 7.98 -23.73
N GLN A 199 21.35 6.71 -24.00
CA GLN A 199 22.13 5.88 -24.95
C GLN A 199 22.03 6.37 -26.40
N GLU A 200 20.86 6.84 -26.84
CA GLU A 200 20.69 7.44 -28.16
C GLU A 200 21.51 8.72 -28.31
N GLN A 201 21.55 9.57 -27.28
CA GLN A 201 22.32 10.82 -27.30
C GLN A 201 23.83 10.58 -27.34
N ASP A 202 24.34 9.63 -26.57
CA ASP A 202 25.77 9.26 -26.58
C ASP A 202 26.19 8.66 -27.92
N THR A 203 25.34 7.84 -28.54
CA THR A 203 25.62 7.23 -29.86
C THR A 203 25.70 8.28 -30.96
N VAL A 204 24.81 9.30 -30.93
CA VAL A 204 24.84 10.40 -31.89
C VAL A 204 26.09 11.27 -31.71
N GLN A 205 26.53 11.54 -30.49
CA GLN A 205 27.75 12.34 -30.23
C GLN A 205 29.04 11.64 -30.65
N ILE A 206 29.13 10.31 -30.57
CA ILE A 206 30.31 9.55 -31.02
C ILE A 206 30.41 9.50 -32.57
N SER A 207 29.29 9.72 -33.27
CA SER A 207 29.22 9.69 -34.73
C SER A 207 29.52 11.03 -35.42
N GLN A 208 29.76 12.10 -34.65
CA GLN A 208 30.13 13.44 -35.13
C GLN A 208 31.63 13.70 -34.93
#